data_AF-A0A166NRE1-F1
#
_entry.id   AF-A0A166NRE1-F1
#
_cell.length_a   1.000
_cell.length_b   1.000
_cell.length_c   1.000
_cell.angle_alpha   90.00
_cell.angle_beta   90.00
_cell.angle_gamma   90.00
#
_symmetry.space_group_name_H-M   'P 1'
#
loop_
_entity.id
_entity.type
_entity.pdbx_description
1 polymer ?
#
loop_
_entity_poly.entity_id
_entity_poly.type
_entity_poly.pdbx_seq_one_letter_code
_entity_poly.pdbx_strand_id
1 'polypeptide(L)'
;MITNISARFELLSLQIHRCLRHFTDNAPKISPRLPLRMFRRGSDEKNRSGGGSSRTHTWRTCGHPTFQRMGDIFWVAVIYLASELLIWALTLALSPVGLQFLSSISGMVLVFAFMVSVSQLCPGSDGFYHRNVKSKVDFVNSNLGVGFPIPIVIISEEQLLGGRGIGRVVGNFLNTNVIFWSLGLLLSWGILAGILRLPPFSIRYLKNIEPEQTWRPQVTASSLPRIEMPPQTASCRASETTTLNGTAITGYHTDKEAGPGPDLRTVSAYFTDSDCPTTIPPRSAASEQPACASLSSSRHTDDSRNETNPLASWIRECYPMALAISLFIVIGIPVSHTTGDDRVLDGCMLWFIWISSTRIQRAFSRGHLLADSPGLKTTTTTLLNPVLLTTLTMTAYTRAKAAAQDALIEHTLAMFSSGTSLSDLWTYKTTGWDLREGQRDWFGAGDAALSILECGIVVWGFKLYECRRQIWSRAGAAVVLISVGMAALNVLVSVLLGRTVGLGGPEALAFAARSTTLALARPAMEALGGNQVVNAALVVSNGILGQLAYPFLLRKLRIERPDPSETEASETARDNALTIAAGATIGINGAAMGVSYLYDRKSRAAPYAALSMTVFGVMTVVFTAVKPFTNILVALAHR
;
A
#
# COMPACT_ATOMS: atom_id res chain seq x y z
N MET A 1 -22.92 -24.07 38.52
CA MET A 1 -22.54 -22.67 38.25
C MET A 1 -22.05 -22.43 36.81
N ILE A 2 -21.39 -23.39 36.15
CA ILE A 2 -20.80 -23.20 34.80
C ILE A 2 -21.83 -23.22 33.65
N THR A 3 -22.94 -23.94 33.78
CA THR A 3 -23.99 -24.04 32.75
C THR A 3 -24.79 -22.74 32.52
N ASN A 4 -24.84 -21.84 33.51
CA ASN A 4 -25.66 -20.62 33.44
C ASN A 4 -24.96 -19.44 32.71
N ILE A 5 -23.68 -19.62 32.34
CA ILE A 5 -22.90 -18.61 31.60
C ILE A 5 -23.14 -18.74 30.10
N SER A 6 -23.22 -19.97 29.57
CA SER A 6 -23.53 -20.24 28.16
C SER A 6 -24.90 -19.67 27.74
N ALA A 7 -25.94 -19.92 28.54
CA ALA A 7 -27.28 -19.38 28.29
C ALA A 7 -27.32 -17.83 28.31
N ARG A 8 -26.50 -17.18 29.15
CA ARG A 8 -26.36 -15.71 29.13
C ARG A 8 -25.62 -15.21 27.89
N PHE A 9 -24.64 -15.95 27.39
CA PHE A 9 -23.90 -15.58 26.17
C PHE A 9 -24.76 -15.71 24.91
N GLU A 10 -25.55 -16.77 24.80
CA GLU A 10 -26.61 -16.92 23.79
C GLU A 10 -27.61 -15.75 23.85
N LEU A 11 -28.10 -15.39 25.04
CA LEU A 11 -29.04 -14.29 25.20
C LEU A 11 -28.43 -12.93 24.80
N LEU A 12 -27.15 -12.69 25.15
CA LEU A 12 -26.42 -11.48 24.77
C LEU A 12 -26.21 -11.40 23.25
N SER A 13 -25.81 -12.52 22.63
CA SER A 13 -25.68 -12.68 21.18
C SER A 13 -27.00 -12.34 20.48
N LEU A 14 -28.13 -12.89 20.96
CA LEU A 14 -29.46 -12.64 20.40
C LEU A 14 -29.94 -11.19 20.60
N GLN A 15 -29.59 -10.54 21.72
CA GLN A 15 -29.89 -9.13 21.93
C GLN A 15 -29.04 -8.20 21.06
N ILE A 16 -27.74 -8.48 20.91
CA ILE A 16 -26.84 -7.75 20.00
C ILE A 16 -27.33 -7.91 18.56
N HIS A 17 -27.74 -9.12 18.14
CA HIS A 17 -28.28 -9.39 16.82
C HIS A 17 -29.61 -8.66 16.56
N ARG A 18 -30.50 -8.56 17.57
CA ARG A 18 -31.72 -7.74 17.48
C ARG A 18 -31.41 -6.23 17.41
N CYS A 19 -30.44 -5.75 18.18
CA CYS A 19 -30.04 -4.34 18.17
C CYS A 19 -29.44 -3.92 16.81
N LEU A 20 -28.57 -4.76 16.24
CA LEU A 20 -28.03 -4.60 14.88
C LEU A 20 -29.13 -4.63 13.82
N ARG A 21 -30.10 -5.56 13.91
CA ARG A 21 -31.25 -5.61 13.00
C ARG A 21 -32.08 -4.32 13.07
N HIS A 22 -32.31 -3.79 14.28
CA HIS A 22 -33.06 -2.55 14.48
C HIS A 22 -32.33 -1.30 13.90
N PHE A 23 -30.99 -1.30 13.89
CA PHE A 23 -30.20 -0.29 13.20
C PHE A 23 -30.30 -0.40 11.66
N THR A 24 -30.38 -1.62 11.11
CA THR A 24 -30.53 -1.81 9.66
C THR A 24 -31.94 -1.51 9.14
N ASP A 25 -32.99 -1.74 9.93
CA ASP A 25 -34.37 -1.51 9.49
C ASP A 25 -34.82 -0.03 9.55
N ASN A 26 -34.11 0.82 10.31
CA ASN A 26 -34.37 2.26 10.43
C ASN A 26 -33.67 3.13 9.36
N ALA A 27 -32.93 2.53 8.41
CA ALA A 27 -32.48 3.24 7.22
C ALA A 27 -33.68 3.51 6.28
N PRO A 28 -33.89 4.75 5.79
CA PRO A 28 -35.09 5.09 5.02
C PRO A 28 -35.16 4.28 3.71
N LYS A 29 -36.17 3.39 3.65
CA LYS A 29 -36.47 2.50 2.51
C LYS A 29 -37.02 3.30 1.32
N ILE A 30 -36.13 3.92 0.54
CA ILE A 30 -36.49 4.48 -0.78
C ILE A 30 -36.65 3.31 -1.77
N SER A 31 -37.90 2.95 -2.05
CA SER A 31 -38.27 1.83 -2.93
C SER A 31 -38.02 2.16 -4.42
N PRO A 32 -37.40 1.25 -5.22
CA PRO A 32 -37.01 1.52 -6.60
C PRO A 32 -38.04 1.01 -7.63
N ARG A 33 -39.25 1.57 -7.69
CA ARG A 33 -40.20 1.34 -8.81
C ARG A 33 -41.13 2.53 -9.08
N LEU A 34 -40.83 3.33 -10.11
CA LEU A 34 -41.69 3.53 -11.30
C LEU A 34 -40.95 4.35 -12.38
N PRO A 35 -41.27 4.19 -13.68
CA PRO A 35 -40.64 4.94 -14.76
C PRO A 35 -41.47 6.17 -15.16
N LEU A 36 -40.84 7.31 -15.42
CA LEU A 36 -41.51 8.46 -16.05
C LEU A 36 -40.73 8.99 -17.27
N ARG A 37 -41.46 9.02 -18.38
CA ARG A 37 -41.04 9.49 -19.71
C ARG A 37 -40.71 10.98 -19.72
N MET A 38 -39.83 11.32 -20.68
CA MET A 38 -39.85 12.52 -21.52
C MET A 38 -40.87 13.63 -21.19
N PHE A 39 -40.36 14.82 -20.88
CA PHE A 39 -40.84 16.07 -21.47
C PHE A 39 -39.60 16.81 -22.00
N ARG A 40 -39.36 16.71 -23.32
CA ARG A 40 -39.75 17.71 -24.33
C ARG A 40 -39.09 19.07 -24.13
N ARG A 41 -37.97 19.22 -24.84
CA ARG A 41 -37.29 20.45 -25.24
C ARG A 41 -38.30 21.56 -25.56
N GLY A 42 -38.32 22.62 -24.76
CA GLY A 42 -39.01 23.87 -25.02
C GLY A 42 -37.97 24.98 -25.14
N SER A 43 -37.53 25.25 -26.37
CA SER A 43 -36.86 26.50 -26.71
C SER A 43 -37.94 27.54 -26.99
N ASP A 44 -38.05 28.56 -26.16
CA ASP A 44 -38.53 29.87 -26.61
C ASP A 44 -37.98 30.96 -25.67
N GLU A 45 -37.10 31.77 -26.24
CA GLU A 45 -36.50 32.93 -25.62
C GLU A 45 -37.20 34.18 -26.14
N LYS A 46 -38.08 34.80 -25.32
CA LYS A 46 -38.27 36.26 -25.37
C LYS A 46 -39.04 36.87 -24.20
N ASN A 47 -38.42 37.93 -23.70
CA ASN A 47 -39.01 39.14 -23.11
C ASN A 47 -39.53 39.17 -21.66
N ARG A 48 -39.03 40.21 -20.98
CA ARG A 48 -39.62 41.03 -19.90
C ARG A 48 -39.47 40.59 -18.43
N SER A 49 -38.46 41.24 -17.82
CA SER A 49 -38.54 42.00 -16.56
C SER A 49 -39.03 41.31 -15.28
N GLY A 50 -38.10 41.12 -14.34
CA GLY A 50 -38.38 40.77 -12.95
C GLY A 50 -37.10 40.44 -12.19
N GLY A 51 -36.52 41.43 -11.47
CA GLY A 51 -35.29 41.20 -10.71
C GLY A 51 -35.54 40.43 -9.41
N GLY A 52 -34.54 39.66 -8.95
CA GLY A 52 -34.44 39.26 -7.54
C GLY A 52 -34.64 37.79 -7.15
N SER A 53 -34.01 36.81 -7.83
CA SER A 53 -33.83 35.46 -7.23
C SER A 53 -32.66 34.62 -7.80
N SER A 54 -31.45 35.20 -7.92
CA SER A 54 -30.27 34.48 -8.46
C SER A 54 -29.28 33.95 -7.39
N ARG A 55 -29.42 34.39 -6.13
CA ARG A 55 -28.44 34.12 -5.05
C ARG A 55 -28.63 32.79 -4.32
N THR A 56 -29.83 32.22 -4.31
CA THR A 56 -30.17 31.00 -3.55
C THR A 56 -29.92 29.71 -4.35
N HIS A 57 -30.05 29.73 -5.67
CA HIS A 57 -29.88 28.54 -6.51
C HIS A 57 -28.41 28.15 -6.75
N THR A 58 -27.50 29.13 -6.81
CA THR A 58 -26.05 28.92 -6.94
C THR A 58 -25.40 28.37 -5.66
N TRP A 59 -25.94 28.70 -4.49
CA TRP A 59 -25.45 28.19 -3.20
C TRP A 59 -25.74 26.69 -3.03
N ARG A 60 -26.91 26.19 -3.48
CA ARG A 60 -27.25 24.76 -3.38
C ARG A 60 -26.39 23.86 -4.26
N THR A 61 -26.06 24.27 -5.48
CA THR A 61 -25.21 23.49 -6.40
C THR A 61 -23.73 23.51 -6.03
N CYS A 62 -23.22 24.59 -5.43
CA CYS A 62 -21.81 24.69 -5.01
C CYS A 62 -21.56 24.16 -3.57
N GLY A 63 -22.56 24.25 -2.68
CA GLY A 63 -22.45 23.79 -1.30
C GLY A 63 -22.39 22.26 -1.17
N HIS A 64 -23.16 21.51 -1.97
CA HIS A 64 -23.24 20.05 -1.89
C HIS A 64 -21.88 19.32 -2.06
N PRO A 65 -21.05 19.58 -3.10
CA PRO A 65 -19.75 18.93 -3.23
C PRO A 65 -18.75 19.35 -2.14
N THR A 66 -18.88 20.57 -1.61
CA THR A 66 -18.04 21.06 -0.51
C THR A 66 -18.38 20.35 0.80
N PHE A 67 -19.68 20.20 1.10
CA PHE A 67 -20.17 19.50 2.28
C PHE A 67 -19.82 18.01 2.27
N GLN A 68 -19.89 17.35 1.10
CA GLN A 68 -19.43 15.97 0.94
C GLN A 68 -17.94 15.81 1.28
N ARG A 69 -17.07 16.70 0.76
CA ARG A 69 -15.63 16.68 1.08
C ARG A 69 -15.35 16.93 2.57
N MET A 70 -16.09 17.83 3.22
CA MET A 70 -15.98 18.03 4.66
C MET A 70 -16.40 16.79 5.44
N GLY A 71 -17.44 16.08 4.99
CA GLY A 71 -17.85 14.79 5.53
C GLY A 71 -16.78 13.70 5.39
N ASP A 72 -16.09 13.63 4.26
CA ASP A 72 -14.99 12.67 4.06
C ASP A 72 -13.78 12.98 4.97
N ILE A 73 -13.41 14.25 5.11
CA ILE A 73 -12.35 14.69 6.04
C ILE A 73 -12.73 14.36 7.49
N PHE A 74 -13.97 14.60 7.88
CA PHE A 74 -14.49 14.23 9.20
C PHE A 74 -14.36 12.71 9.45
N TRP A 75 -14.72 11.87 8.46
CA TRP A 75 -14.55 10.42 8.59
C TRP A 75 -13.08 9.97 8.68
N VAL A 76 -12.15 10.66 8.00
CA VAL A 76 -10.71 10.42 8.17
C VAL A 76 -10.28 10.75 9.60
N ALA A 77 -10.73 11.88 10.16
CA ALA A 77 -10.44 12.25 11.55
C ALA A 77 -11.03 11.26 12.57
N VAL A 78 -12.22 10.71 12.31
CA VAL A 78 -12.82 9.65 13.13
C VAL A 78 -12.00 8.35 13.07
N ILE A 79 -11.52 7.93 11.90
CA ILE A 79 -10.66 6.74 11.76
C ILE A 79 -9.32 6.93 12.48
N TYR A 80 -8.72 8.12 12.37
CA TYR A 80 -7.50 8.49 13.10
C TYR A 80 -7.72 8.41 14.62
N LEU A 81 -8.72 9.12 15.14
CA LEU A 81 -9.02 9.14 16.57
C LEU A 81 -9.34 7.74 17.12
N ALA A 82 -10.10 6.93 16.37
CA ALA A 82 -10.40 5.56 16.76
C ALA A 82 -9.16 4.65 16.75
N SER A 83 -8.20 4.89 15.85
CA SER A 83 -6.93 4.17 15.80
C SER A 83 -6.03 4.54 16.97
N GLU A 84 -5.91 5.83 17.30
CA GLU A 84 -5.17 6.32 18.47
C GLU A 84 -5.77 5.81 19.79
N LEU A 85 -7.11 5.83 19.93
CA LEU A 85 -7.79 5.27 21.11
C LEU A 85 -7.56 3.75 21.23
N LEU A 86 -7.50 3.02 20.12
CA LEU A 86 -7.16 1.60 20.11
C LEU A 86 -5.68 1.37 20.50
N ILE A 87 -4.75 2.18 19.99
CA ILE A 87 -3.34 2.15 20.39
C ILE A 87 -3.22 2.39 21.90
N TRP A 88 -3.85 3.43 22.43
CA TRP A 88 -3.83 3.77 23.85
C TRP A 88 -4.42 2.66 24.74
N ALA A 89 -5.58 2.10 24.37
CA ALA A 89 -6.18 0.98 25.09
C ALA A 89 -5.27 -0.26 25.09
N LEU A 90 -4.58 -0.53 23.98
CA LEU A 90 -3.61 -1.63 23.88
C LEU A 90 -2.31 -1.33 24.64
N THR A 91 -1.83 -0.09 24.66
CA THR A 91 -0.69 0.35 25.50
C THR A 91 -0.99 0.08 26.97
N LEU A 92 -2.17 0.48 27.48
CA LEU A 92 -2.60 0.19 28.85
C LEU A 92 -2.72 -1.32 29.12
N ALA A 93 -3.26 -2.10 28.18
CA ALA A 93 -3.40 -3.56 28.34
C ALA A 93 -2.07 -4.33 28.29
N LEU A 94 -1.07 -3.83 27.54
CA LEU A 94 0.24 -4.47 27.36
C LEU A 94 1.31 -3.96 28.34
N SER A 95 1.07 -2.83 29.00
CA SER A 95 1.96 -2.23 30.01
C SER A 95 2.37 -3.22 31.12
N PRO A 96 1.47 -4.03 31.73
CA PRO A 96 1.85 -5.01 32.77
C PRO A 96 2.83 -6.10 32.30
N VAL A 97 2.94 -6.32 30.99
CA VAL A 97 3.83 -7.32 30.37
C VAL A 97 5.11 -6.66 29.82
N GLY A 98 5.22 -5.33 29.87
CA GLY A 98 6.31 -4.57 29.29
C GLY A 98 6.32 -4.56 27.75
N LEU A 99 5.20 -4.92 27.11
CA LEU A 99 5.07 -5.07 25.65
C LEU A 99 4.35 -3.89 24.98
N GLN A 100 4.30 -2.74 25.64
CA GLN A 100 3.60 -1.54 25.16
C GLN A 100 4.02 -1.08 23.76
N PHE A 101 5.28 -1.31 23.37
CA PHE A 101 5.81 -1.02 22.04
C PHE A 101 5.19 -1.87 20.90
N LEU A 102 4.40 -2.91 21.23
CA LEU A 102 3.63 -3.69 20.26
C LEU A 102 2.20 -3.17 20.04
N SER A 103 1.75 -2.12 20.73
CA SER A 103 0.36 -1.65 20.71
C SER A 103 -0.19 -1.39 19.30
N SER A 104 0.54 -0.66 18.44
CA SER A 104 0.16 -0.39 17.05
C SER A 104 0.10 -1.65 16.17
N ILE A 105 1.05 -2.58 16.36
CA ILE A 105 1.09 -3.88 15.66
C ILE A 105 -0.08 -4.76 16.10
N SER A 106 -0.35 -4.83 17.40
CA SER A 106 -1.50 -5.52 17.96
C SER A 106 -2.81 -4.91 17.45
N GLY A 107 -2.88 -3.58 17.30
CA GLY A 107 -4.01 -2.87 16.71
C GLY A 107 -4.26 -3.27 15.25
N MET A 108 -3.21 -3.34 14.43
CA MET A 108 -3.28 -3.84 13.04
C MET A 108 -3.85 -5.27 12.97
N VAL A 109 -3.35 -6.18 13.82
CA VAL A 109 -3.83 -7.57 13.87
C VAL A 109 -5.28 -7.65 14.37
N LEU A 110 -5.65 -6.83 15.36
CA LEU A 110 -7.01 -6.75 15.90
C LEU A 110 -8.00 -6.21 14.87
N VAL A 111 -7.66 -5.15 14.13
CA VAL A 111 -8.47 -4.61 13.03
C VAL A 111 -8.67 -5.66 11.94
N PHE A 112 -7.60 -6.39 11.55
CA PHE A 112 -7.71 -7.49 10.59
C PHE A 112 -8.66 -8.60 11.09
N ALA A 113 -8.46 -9.09 12.33
CA ALA A 113 -9.28 -10.15 12.92
C ALA A 113 -10.74 -9.73 13.11
N PHE A 114 -10.99 -8.48 13.50
CA PHE A 114 -12.31 -7.89 13.62
C PHE A 114 -13.02 -7.85 12.25
N MET A 115 -12.35 -7.33 11.21
CA MET A 115 -12.91 -7.27 9.86
C MET A 115 -13.19 -8.66 9.28
N VAL A 116 -12.29 -9.63 9.49
CA VAL A 116 -12.55 -11.04 9.12
C VAL A 116 -13.78 -11.58 9.86
N SER A 117 -13.90 -11.35 11.16
CA SER A 117 -15.04 -11.82 11.95
C SER A 117 -16.37 -11.18 11.49
N VAL A 118 -16.37 -9.88 11.25
CA VAL A 118 -17.54 -9.15 10.70
C VAL A 118 -17.88 -9.65 9.29
N SER A 119 -16.91 -10.08 8.48
CA SER A 119 -17.16 -10.67 7.15
C SER A 119 -17.82 -12.05 7.20
N GLN A 120 -17.55 -12.83 8.24
CA GLN A 120 -18.19 -14.13 8.46
C GLN A 120 -19.60 -13.99 9.04
N LEU A 121 -19.83 -12.98 9.89
CA LEU A 121 -21.12 -12.73 10.54
C LEU A 121 -22.12 -11.96 9.66
N CYS A 122 -21.63 -11.09 8.76
CA CYS A 122 -22.45 -10.17 7.96
C CYS A 122 -22.05 -10.21 6.48
N PRO A 123 -22.78 -10.92 5.59
CA PRO A 123 -22.42 -11.06 4.17
C PRO A 123 -22.49 -9.75 3.36
N GLY A 124 -23.04 -8.67 3.91
CA GLY A 124 -23.01 -7.32 3.30
C GLY A 124 -21.81 -6.45 3.70
N SER A 125 -20.94 -6.91 4.59
CA SER A 125 -19.88 -6.06 5.17
C SER A 125 -18.79 -5.66 4.18
N ASP A 126 -18.46 -6.52 3.20
CA ASP A 126 -17.55 -6.17 2.10
C ASP A 126 -18.05 -4.96 1.31
N GLY A 127 -19.35 -4.90 0.99
CA GLY A 127 -19.96 -3.77 0.29
C GLY A 127 -19.92 -2.48 1.12
N PHE A 128 -20.14 -2.58 2.44
CA PHE A 128 -20.00 -1.46 3.36
C PHE A 128 -18.55 -0.95 3.42
N TYR A 129 -17.57 -1.84 3.56
CA TYR A 129 -16.14 -1.50 3.59
C TYR A 129 -15.73 -0.73 2.33
N HIS A 130 -16.02 -1.29 1.15
CA HIS A 130 -15.65 -0.67 -0.13
C HIS A 130 -16.30 0.70 -0.34
N ARG A 131 -17.56 0.88 0.10
CA ARG A 131 -18.30 2.14 -0.08
C ARG A 131 -17.91 3.22 0.93
N ASN A 132 -17.73 2.87 2.21
CA ASN A 132 -17.69 3.85 3.30
C ASN A 132 -16.35 3.98 4.01
N VAL A 133 -15.46 2.97 3.90
CA VAL A 133 -14.20 2.90 4.66
C VAL A 133 -12.98 2.96 3.75
N LYS A 134 -12.97 2.17 2.67
CA LYS A 134 -11.80 1.97 1.80
C LYS A 134 -11.15 3.28 1.32
N SER A 135 -11.91 4.22 0.76
CA SER A 135 -11.35 5.48 0.26
C SER A 135 -10.67 6.33 1.35
N LYS A 136 -11.13 6.24 2.61
CA LYS A 136 -10.58 6.98 3.75
C LYS A 136 -9.31 6.30 4.26
N VAL A 137 -9.32 4.96 4.31
CA VAL A 137 -8.14 4.10 4.55
C VAL A 137 -7.05 4.35 3.51
N ASP A 138 -7.41 4.42 2.23
CA ASP A 138 -6.50 4.72 1.12
C ASP A 138 -5.92 6.14 1.20
N PHE A 139 -6.69 7.12 1.69
CA PHE A 139 -6.18 8.47 1.95
C PHE A 139 -5.12 8.51 3.06
N VAL A 140 -5.37 7.83 4.19
CA VAL A 140 -4.37 7.73 5.29
C VAL A 140 -3.11 7.02 4.79
N ASN A 141 -3.27 5.86 4.13
CA ASN A 141 -2.16 5.10 3.56
C ASN A 141 -1.39 5.86 2.46
N SER A 142 -2.01 6.80 1.75
CA SER A 142 -1.30 7.64 0.76
C SER A 142 -0.44 8.73 1.42
N ASN A 143 -0.70 9.08 2.68
CA ASN A 143 -0.05 10.18 3.39
C ASN A 143 0.81 9.75 4.58
N LEU A 144 0.89 8.45 4.94
CA LEU A 144 1.73 7.97 6.05
C LEU A 144 3.20 8.41 5.94
N GLY A 145 3.67 8.67 4.72
CA GLY A 145 5.04 9.07 4.44
C GLY A 145 5.48 10.39 5.09
N VAL A 146 4.54 11.23 5.56
CA VAL A 146 4.84 12.47 6.31
C VAL A 146 5.60 12.22 7.61
N GLY A 147 5.46 11.02 8.21
CA GLY A 147 6.20 10.62 9.40
C GLY A 147 7.62 10.12 9.14
N PHE A 148 7.96 9.71 7.91
CA PHE A 148 9.29 9.17 7.60
C PHE A 148 10.46 10.18 7.68
N PRO A 149 10.29 11.46 7.34
CA PRO A 149 11.31 12.48 7.56
C PRO A 149 11.70 12.71 9.03
N ILE A 150 10.78 12.54 9.98
CA ILE A 150 10.93 13.08 11.34
C ILE A 150 12.21 12.59 12.04
N PRO A 151 12.52 11.28 12.10
CA PRO A 151 13.74 10.81 12.77
C PRO A 151 15.06 11.26 12.12
N ILE A 152 15.01 11.79 10.88
CA ILE A 152 16.17 12.34 10.17
C ILE A 152 16.26 13.87 10.35
N VAL A 153 15.12 14.56 10.48
CA VAL A 153 15.07 16.01 10.74
C VAL A 153 15.55 16.34 12.16
N ILE A 154 15.28 15.47 13.14
CA ILE A 154 15.64 15.65 14.57
C ILE A 154 17.10 15.30 14.91
N ILE A 155 17.93 14.93 13.93
CA ILE A 155 19.33 14.58 14.17
C ILE A 155 20.11 15.80 14.71
N SER A 156 20.66 15.67 15.92
CA SER A 156 21.64 16.59 16.49
C SER A 156 23.07 16.25 16.03
N GLU A 157 24.00 17.20 16.11
CA GLU A 157 25.39 16.99 15.67
C GLU A 157 26.12 15.91 16.47
N GLU A 158 25.78 15.73 17.74
CA GLU A 158 26.33 14.66 18.60
C GLU A 158 26.01 13.24 18.11
N GLN A 159 24.93 13.08 17.33
CA GLN A 159 24.51 11.79 16.78
C GLN A 159 25.12 11.49 15.40
N LEU A 160 25.88 12.42 14.81
CA LEU A 160 26.57 12.19 13.55
C LEU A 160 27.84 11.34 13.75
N LEU A 161 27.86 10.18 13.09
CA LEU A 161 29.08 9.41 12.92
C LEU A 161 30.13 10.22 12.14
N GLY A 162 31.38 10.23 12.63
CA GLY A 162 32.50 10.73 11.84
C GLY A 162 32.64 9.99 10.50
N GLY A 163 33.23 10.63 9.48
CA GLY A 163 33.19 10.14 8.09
C GLY A 163 33.64 8.69 7.86
N ARG A 164 34.57 8.17 8.68
CA ARG A 164 34.97 6.75 8.65
C ARG A 164 33.86 5.79 9.08
N GLY A 165 33.03 6.20 10.05
CA GLY A 165 31.83 5.47 10.48
C GLY A 165 30.77 5.47 9.39
N ILE A 166 30.49 6.63 8.78
CA ILE A 166 29.56 6.74 7.64
C ILE A 166 29.99 5.81 6.49
N GLY A 167 31.27 5.81 6.11
CA GLY A 167 31.79 4.92 5.07
C GLY A 167 31.58 3.43 5.37
N ARG A 168 31.77 3.01 6.64
CA ARG A 168 31.47 1.63 7.09
C ARG A 168 29.98 1.31 7.04
N VAL A 169 29.11 2.23 7.45
CA VAL A 169 27.65 2.06 7.39
C VAL A 169 27.19 1.90 5.93
N VAL A 170 27.64 2.79 5.03
CA VAL A 170 27.31 2.72 3.59
C VAL A 170 27.83 1.43 2.96
N GLY A 171 29.07 1.04 3.23
CA GLY A 171 29.65 -0.21 2.73
C GLY A 171 28.88 -1.45 3.20
N ASN A 172 28.55 -1.53 4.49
CA ASN A 172 27.75 -2.63 5.04
C ASN A 172 26.32 -2.63 4.50
N PHE A 173 25.71 -1.46 4.28
CA PHE A 173 24.39 -1.31 3.68
C PHE A 173 24.33 -1.82 2.25
N LEU A 174 25.32 -1.51 1.41
CA LEU A 174 25.38 -2.03 0.05
C LEU A 174 25.60 -3.56 0.04
N ASN A 175 26.53 -4.05 0.87
CA ASN A 175 26.84 -5.49 0.98
C ASN A 175 25.62 -6.30 1.46
N THR A 176 25.01 -5.91 2.58
CA THR A 176 23.81 -6.56 3.11
C THR A 176 22.67 -6.54 2.10
N ASN A 177 22.46 -5.44 1.37
CA ASN A 177 21.43 -5.42 0.33
C ASN A 177 21.70 -6.41 -0.80
N VAL A 178 22.90 -6.44 -1.39
CA VAL A 178 23.23 -7.40 -2.46
C VAL A 178 22.99 -8.84 -2.00
N ILE A 179 23.38 -9.18 -0.77
CA ILE A 179 23.16 -10.50 -0.16
C ILE A 179 21.65 -10.78 0.00
N PHE A 180 20.90 -9.92 0.68
CA PHE A 180 19.50 -10.20 1.05
C PHE A 180 18.51 -10.09 -0.12
N TRP A 181 18.80 -9.28 -1.14
CA TRP A 181 18.05 -9.29 -2.39
C TRP A 181 18.25 -10.60 -3.16
N SER A 182 19.50 -11.04 -3.31
CA SER A 182 19.84 -12.27 -4.03
C SER A 182 19.31 -13.51 -3.30
N LEU A 183 19.56 -13.59 -2.00
CA LEU A 183 19.13 -14.70 -1.15
C LEU A 183 17.61 -14.75 -1.01
N GLY A 184 16.96 -13.62 -0.79
CA GLY A 184 15.49 -13.53 -0.72
C GLY A 184 14.82 -14.06 -1.98
N LEU A 185 15.33 -13.68 -3.16
CA LEU A 185 14.79 -14.14 -4.44
C LEU A 185 15.02 -15.64 -4.66
N LEU A 186 16.26 -16.12 -4.49
CA LEU A 186 16.63 -17.51 -4.74
C LEU A 186 15.94 -18.47 -3.76
N LEU A 187 15.92 -18.13 -2.48
CA LEU A 187 15.29 -18.94 -1.44
C LEU A 187 13.76 -18.98 -1.62
N SER A 188 13.13 -17.83 -1.88
CA SER A 188 11.69 -17.76 -2.14
C SER A 188 11.30 -18.58 -3.37
N TRP A 189 12.03 -18.42 -4.47
CA TRP A 189 11.78 -19.14 -5.72
C TRP A 189 11.98 -20.65 -5.56
N GLY A 190 13.08 -21.08 -4.92
CA GLY A 190 13.36 -22.50 -4.69
C GLY A 190 12.30 -23.18 -3.83
N ILE A 191 11.95 -22.58 -2.69
CA ILE A 191 10.93 -23.12 -1.77
C ILE A 191 9.56 -23.15 -2.44
N LEU A 192 9.14 -22.08 -3.15
CA LEU A 192 7.84 -22.08 -3.82
C LEU A 192 7.79 -23.02 -5.02
N ALA A 193 8.87 -23.15 -5.79
CA ALA A 193 8.95 -24.12 -6.88
C ALA A 193 8.81 -25.56 -6.34
N GLY A 194 9.40 -25.87 -5.18
CA GLY A 194 9.18 -27.15 -4.48
C GLY A 194 7.72 -27.33 -4.03
N ILE A 195 7.19 -26.38 -3.24
CA ILE A 195 5.84 -26.48 -2.65
C ILE A 195 4.73 -26.51 -3.71
N LEU A 196 4.89 -25.78 -4.81
CA LEU A 196 3.89 -25.73 -5.89
C LEU A 196 3.95 -26.96 -6.82
N ARG A 197 5.11 -27.64 -6.91
CA ARG A 197 5.26 -28.94 -7.59
C ARG A 197 4.69 -30.11 -6.79
N LEU A 198 4.57 -30.02 -5.47
CA LEU A 198 3.94 -31.06 -4.66
C LEU A 198 2.44 -31.16 -4.98
N PRO A 199 1.93 -32.37 -5.34
CA PRO A 199 0.49 -32.57 -5.53
C PRO A 199 -0.28 -32.16 -4.26
N PRO A 200 -1.52 -31.70 -4.37
CA PRO A 200 -2.32 -31.38 -3.20
C PRO A 200 -2.47 -32.62 -2.32
N PHE A 201 -2.14 -32.48 -1.04
CA PHE A 201 -2.43 -33.50 -0.03
C PHE A 201 -3.94 -33.70 0.03
N SER A 202 -4.40 -34.75 -0.64
CA SER A 202 -5.77 -35.25 -0.50
C SER A 202 -5.89 -35.88 0.87
N ILE A 203 -6.39 -35.12 1.85
CA ILE A 203 -6.92 -35.69 3.09
C ILE A 203 -8.21 -36.42 2.71
N ARG A 204 -8.06 -37.64 2.18
CA ARG A 204 -9.14 -38.58 1.93
C ARG A 204 -9.54 -39.19 3.27
N TYR A 205 -10.21 -38.41 4.10
CA TYR A 205 -10.81 -38.87 5.36
C TYR A 205 -12.32 -38.67 5.33
N LEU A 206 -13.01 -39.78 5.03
CA LEU A 206 -14.41 -40.08 5.35
C LEU A 206 -15.42 -38.92 5.27
N LYS A 207 -15.99 -38.71 4.07
CA LYS A 207 -17.42 -38.36 3.97
C LYS A 207 -18.11 -39.45 3.15
N ASN A 208 -19.25 -39.90 3.65
CA ASN A 208 -19.78 -41.23 3.39
C ASN A 208 -20.31 -41.46 1.97
N ILE A 209 -20.44 -42.74 1.65
CA ILE A 209 -21.14 -43.30 0.50
C ILE A 209 -22.56 -42.73 0.42
N GLU A 210 -22.90 -42.13 -0.73
CA GLU A 210 -24.27 -41.92 -1.16
C GLU A 210 -24.30 -42.01 -2.70
N PRO A 211 -24.98 -43.01 -3.30
CA PRO A 211 -24.96 -43.22 -4.74
C PRO A 211 -26.00 -42.33 -5.42
N GLU A 212 -25.62 -41.12 -5.80
CA GLU A 212 -26.53 -40.20 -6.49
C GLU A 212 -26.84 -40.71 -7.91
N GLN A 213 -28.08 -41.17 -8.10
CA GLN A 213 -28.58 -41.70 -9.36
C GLN A 213 -28.67 -40.59 -10.42
N THR A 214 -28.12 -40.87 -11.60
CA THR A 214 -28.10 -39.96 -12.75
C THR A 214 -29.50 -39.77 -13.36
N TRP A 215 -30.31 -38.87 -12.81
CA TRP A 215 -31.58 -38.46 -13.41
C TRP A 215 -31.35 -37.68 -14.71
N ARG A 216 -31.55 -38.35 -15.86
CA ARG A 216 -31.75 -37.69 -17.16
C ARG A 216 -33.25 -37.50 -17.43
N PRO A 217 -33.73 -36.28 -17.73
CA PRO A 217 -35.04 -36.10 -18.34
C PRO A 217 -35.05 -36.69 -19.75
N GLN A 218 -36.02 -37.56 -20.00
CA GLN A 218 -36.26 -38.20 -21.29
C GLN A 218 -37.18 -37.32 -22.13
N VAL A 219 -36.77 -36.95 -23.34
CA VAL A 219 -37.65 -36.30 -24.34
C VAL A 219 -37.78 -37.23 -25.54
N THR A 220 -39.01 -37.59 -25.86
CA THR A 220 -39.36 -38.61 -26.85
C THR A 220 -40.02 -37.97 -28.07
N ALA A 221 -39.37 -38.07 -29.23
CA ALA A 221 -39.98 -37.89 -30.56
C ALA A 221 -39.07 -38.58 -31.60
N SER A 222 -39.39 -39.82 -31.98
CA SER A 222 -40.03 -40.20 -33.26
C SER A 222 -39.02 -40.54 -34.38
N SER A 223 -39.39 -41.51 -35.23
CA SER A 223 -38.46 -42.41 -35.94
C SER A 223 -38.35 -42.21 -37.46
N LEU A 224 -37.12 -42.38 -38.02
CA LEU A 224 -36.66 -42.98 -39.31
C LEU A 224 -37.46 -42.77 -40.64
N PRO A 225 -36.85 -42.92 -41.86
CA PRO A 225 -35.69 -43.75 -42.25
C PRO A 225 -34.53 -43.00 -42.98
N ARG A 226 -33.26 -43.40 -42.80
CA ARG A 226 -32.49 -44.43 -43.55
C ARG A 226 -32.55 -44.33 -45.08
N ILE A 227 -31.44 -43.89 -45.68
CA ILE A 227 -30.97 -44.24 -47.05
C ILE A 227 -29.51 -44.70 -46.91
N GLU A 228 -29.04 -45.54 -47.84
CA GLU A 228 -27.97 -46.53 -47.61
C GLU A 228 -26.87 -46.45 -48.71
N MET A 229 -25.60 -46.38 -48.28
CA MET A 229 -24.30 -46.89 -48.83
C MET A 229 -24.08 -47.06 -50.38
N PRO A 230 -22.85 -46.94 -50.94
CA PRO A 230 -21.65 -47.71 -50.50
C PRO A 230 -20.23 -47.06 -50.68
N PRO A 231 -19.12 -47.74 -50.30
CA PRO A 231 -17.75 -47.19 -50.19
C PRO A 231 -16.71 -47.78 -51.19
N GLN A 232 -15.50 -47.18 -51.28
CA GLN A 232 -14.19 -47.76 -51.71
C GLN A 232 -13.09 -46.66 -51.89
N THR A 233 -11.75 -46.84 -51.86
CA THR A 233 -10.81 -47.78 -51.17
C THR A 233 -9.34 -47.29 -51.33
N ALA A 234 -8.49 -47.54 -50.31
CA ALA A 234 -7.06 -47.95 -50.36
C ALA A 234 -5.90 -47.06 -50.92
N SER A 235 -4.68 -47.38 -50.42
CA SER A 235 -3.32 -47.12 -50.99
C SER A 235 -2.70 -45.70 -50.79
N CYS A 236 -1.42 -45.48 -50.41
CA CYS A 236 -0.34 -46.36 -49.91
C CYS A 236 0.81 -45.61 -49.17
N ARG A 237 1.75 -46.40 -48.62
CA ARG A 237 3.10 -46.13 -48.03
C ARG A 237 4.06 -45.29 -48.94
N ALA A 238 5.27 -44.81 -48.54
CA ALA A 238 6.08 -44.81 -47.30
C ALA A 238 7.30 -43.83 -47.39
N SER A 239 8.04 -43.66 -46.27
CA SER A 239 9.50 -43.28 -46.20
C SER A 239 9.91 -41.88 -46.71
N GLU A 240 11.01 -41.23 -46.30
CA GLU A 240 11.97 -41.47 -45.20
C GLU A 240 12.69 -40.16 -44.76
N THR A 241 13.55 -40.33 -43.76
CA THR A 241 14.39 -39.41 -42.96
C THR A 241 15.24 -38.29 -43.62
N THR A 242 15.68 -37.39 -42.71
CA THR A 242 17.04 -36.79 -42.54
C THR A 242 17.44 -35.40 -43.09
N THR A 243 18.11 -34.67 -42.17
CA THR A 243 19.14 -33.59 -42.33
C THR A 243 18.74 -32.26 -42.99
N LEU A 244 19.10 -31.03 -42.57
CA LEU A 244 20.02 -30.41 -41.57
C LEU A 244 21.02 -29.45 -42.27
N ASN A 245 20.89 -28.15 -41.97
CA ASN A 245 21.84 -27.04 -42.13
C ASN A 245 22.31 -26.60 -43.54
N GLY A 246 22.20 -25.29 -43.80
CA GLY A 246 22.81 -24.58 -44.94
C GLY A 246 22.73 -23.06 -44.76
N THR A 247 23.86 -22.43 -44.42
CA THR A 247 24.01 -21.00 -44.06
C THR A 247 24.10 -20.08 -45.28
N ALA A 248 23.63 -18.82 -45.21
CA ALA A 248 23.95 -17.77 -46.21
C ALA A 248 24.02 -16.34 -45.62
N ILE A 249 24.99 -15.55 -46.14
CA ILE A 249 25.55 -14.27 -45.66
C ILE A 249 26.07 -13.51 -46.92
N THR A 250 25.94 -12.20 -47.20
CA THR A 250 25.48 -10.98 -46.47
C THR A 250 24.79 -10.02 -47.47
N GLY A 251 24.17 -8.91 -47.02
CA GLY A 251 23.73 -7.82 -47.93
C GLY A 251 23.43 -6.48 -47.23
N TYR A 252 24.09 -5.40 -47.67
CA TYR A 252 24.22 -4.08 -47.03
C TYR A 252 23.03 -3.07 -47.14
N HIS A 253 22.99 -2.16 -46.13
CA HIS A 253 22.75 -0.69 -46.16
C HIS A 253 21.36 0.01 -46.10
N THR A 254 21.41 1.12 -45.33
CA THR A 254 20.65 2.40 -45.33
C THR A 254 19.22 2.50 -44.77
N ASP A 255 19.14 3.10 -43.57
CA ASP A 255 18.27 4.21 -43.13
C ASP A 255 16.86 4.38 -43.72
N LYS A 256 15.84 4.19 -42.87
CA LYS A 256 15.04 5.30 -42.30
C LYS A 256 13.97 4.88 -41.29
N GLU A 257 13.57 5.88 -40.51
CA GLU A 257 12.31 6.01 -39.74
C GLU A 257 12.08 5.16 -38.49
N ALA A 258 12.31 5.85 -37.37
CA ALA A 258 11.84 5.56 -36.03
C ALA A 258 10.33 5.31 -35.95
N GLY A 259 9.96 4.24 -35.24
CA GLY A 259 8.66 4.09 -34.59
C GLY A 259 8.81 4.22 -33.06
N PRO A 260 7.95 4.98 -32.36
CA PRO A 260 8.10 5.19 -30.92
C PRO A 260 7.77 3.93 -30.11
N GLY A 261 8.72 3.50 -29.27
CA GLY A 261 8.53 2.39 -28.33
C GLY A 261 7.54 2.72 -27.18
N PRO A 262 7.04 1.71 -26.46
CA PRO A 262 5.91 1.89 -25.54
C PRO A 262 6.27 2.67 -24.26
N ASP A 263 5.31 3.48 -23.81
CA ASP A 263 5.38 4.38 -22.64
C ASP A 263 5.96 3.73 -21.36
N LEU A 264 7.23 3.99 -21.07
CA LEU A 264 7.79 3.77 -19.73
C LEU A 264 7.40 4.92 -18.79
N ARG A 265 6.19 4.83 -18.20
CA ARG A 265 5.83 5.66 -17.06
C ARG A 265 6.70 5.30 -15.84
N THR A 266 7.56 6.23 -15.42
CA THR A 266 8.23 6.18 -14.13
C THR A 266 7.21 6.43 -13.03
N VAL A 267 7.05 5.46 -12.12
CA VAL A 267 5.98 5.42 -11.11
C VAL A 267 6.52 5.90 -9.77
N SER A 268 5.84 6.89 -9.18
CA SER A 268 6.05 7.29 -7.78
C SER A 268 5.17 6.43 -6.87
N ALA A 269 5.78 5.83 -5.85
CA ALA A 269 5.17 4.87 -4.95
C ALA A 269 4.27 5.47 -3.84
N TYR A 270 3.91 6.76 -3.93
CA TYR A 270 3.06 7.44 -2.94
C TYR A 270 1.60 7.58 -3.38
N PHE A 271 1.19 6.97 -4.49
CA PHE A 271 -0.13 7.17 -5.07
C PHE A 271 -0.81 5.85 -5.40
N THR A 272 -2.09 5.78 -5.02
CA THR A 272 -3.06 4.81 -5.54
C THR A 272 -4.17 5.60 -6.24
N ASP A 273 -4.18 5.62 -7.58
CA ASP A 273 -5.39 6.04 -8.31
C ASP A 273 -6.48 4.99 -8.02
N SER A 274 -7.61 5.44 -7.47
CA SER A 274 -8.62 4.58 -6.82
C SER A 274 -9.54 3.81 -7.78
N ASP A 275 -9.05 3.41 -8.95
CA ASP A 275 -9.80 2.71 -9.99
C ASP A 275 -9.25 1.29 -10.24
N CYS A 276 -9.74 0.31 -9.49
CA CYS A 276 -9.61 -1.11 -9.81
C CYS A 276 -10.99 -1.69 -10.17
N PRO A 277 -11.22 -2.11 -11.43
CA PRO A 277 -12.45 -2.79 -11.81
C PRO A 277 -12.36 -4.28 -11.43
N THR A 278 -13.30 -4.76 -10.60
CA THR A 278 -13.48 -6.20 -10.35
C THR A 278 -14.97 -6.55 -10.30
N THR A 279 -15.58 -6.77 -11.46
CA THR A 279 -16.79 -7.60 -11.56
C THR A 279 -16.92 -8.18 -12.96
N ILE A 280 -16.96 -9.51 -13.02
CA ILE A 280 -17.42 -10.26 -14.20
C ILE A 280 -18.94 -9.99 -14.33
N PRO A 281 -19.47 -9.57 -15.49
CA PRO A 281 -20.91 -9.41 -15.67
C PRO A 281 -21.61 -10.79 -15.76
N PRO A 282 -22.87 -10.90 -15.30
CA PRO A 282 -23.61 -12.15 -15.39
C PRO A 282 -23.98 -12.49 -16.84
N ARG A 283 -23.95 -13.78 -17.15
CA ARG A 283 -24.24 -14.35 -18.47
C ARG A 283 -25.75 -14.29 -18.75
N SER A 284 -26.17 -13.55 -19.78
CA SER A 284 -27.53 -13.59 -20.33
C SER A 284 -27.55 -14.31 -21.68
N ALA A 285 -28.57 -15.11 -21.94
CA ALA A 285 -28.69 -15.95 -23.14
C ALA A 285 -29.80 -15.44 -24.07
N ALA A 286 -29.54 -15.40 -25.39
CA ALA A 286 -30.51 -15.66 -26.48
C ALA A 286 -29.89 -15.53 -27.90
N SER A 287 -30.25 -16.48 -28.79
CA SER A 287 -30.41 -16.41 -30.27
C SER A 287 -29.29 -15.88 -31.21
N GLU A 288 -28.51 -16.83 -31.74
CA GLU A 288 -28.23 -17.17 -33.16
C GLU A 288 -28.32 -16.17 -34.36
N GLN A 289 -27.22 -16.13 -35.15
CA GLN A 289 -27.10 -16.15 -36.64
C GLN A 289 -27.49 -14.91 -37.52
N PRO A 290 -27.03 -14.79 -38.80
CA PRO A 290 -25.61 -14.71 -39.22
C PRO A 290 -25.30 -13.65 -40.33
N ALA A 291 -24.00 -13.34 -40.52
CA ALA A 291 -23.30 -12.87 -41.74
C ALA A 291 -23.91 -11.79 -42.68
N CYS A 292 -23.19 -10.67 -42.88
CA CYS A 292 -22.57 -10.35 -44.19
C CYS A 292 -21.55 -9.20 -44.09
N ALA A 293 -20.63 -9.11 -45.06
CA ALA A 293 -19.61 -8.05 -45.13
C ALA A 293 -19.91 -7.03 -46.25
N SER A 294 -19.71 -5.75 -45.96
CA SER A 294 -19.50 -4.72 -46.99
C SER A 294 -18.80 -3.49 -46.40
N LEU A 295 -17.60 -3.16 -46.90
CA LEU A 295 -16.98 -1.87 -46.60
C LEU A 295 -17.79 -0.74 -47.25
N SER A 296 -18.09 0.31 -46.51
CA SER A 296 -18.37 1.62 -47.10
C SER A 296 -17.88 2.78 -46.22
N SER A 297 -17.24 3.71 -46.92
CA SER A 297 -16.60 4.95 -46.49
C SER A 297 -17.20 5.70 -45.29
N SER A 298 -16.30 6.21 -44.45
CA SER A 298 -16.37 7.53 -43.80
C SER A 298 -17.72 8.00 -43.26
N ARG A 299 -17.93 7.79 -41.96
CA ARG A 299 -18.51 8.82 -41.09
C ARG A 299 -17.70 8.95 -39.81
N HIS A 300 -17.09 10.12 -39.64
CA HIS A 300 -16.78 10.66 -38.31
C HIS A 300 -18.05 10.57 -37.45
N THR A 301 -18.00 9.78 -36.39
CA THR A 301 -18.80 10.02 -35.19
C THR A 301 -17.86 10.55 -34.14
N ASP A 302 -18.13 11.77 -33.69
CA ASP A 302 -17.31 12.53 -32.76
C ASP A 302 -16.88 11.72 -31.54
N ASP A 303 -15.62 11.29 -31.53
CA ASP A 303 -14.90 11.08 -30.29
C ASP A 303 -14.65 12.49 -29.72
N SER A 304 -15.66 13.02 -29.04
CA SER A 304 -15.66 14.39 -28.53
C SER A 304 -14.60 14.48 -27.45
N ARG A 305 -13.39 14.87 -27.87
CA ARG A 305 -12.29 15.27 -27.00
C ARG A 305 -12.86 16.10 -25.86
N ASN A 306 -12.82 15.54 -24.66
CA ASN A 306 -12.71 16.36 -23.47
C ASN A 306 -11.34 17.03 -23.53
N GLU A 307 -11.24 18.14 -24.26
CA GLU A 307 -10.15 19.09 -24.10
C GLU A 307 -10.28 19.68 -22.70
N THR A 308 -9.76 18.95 -21.72
CA THR A 308 -9.62 19.43 -20.36
C THR A 308 -8.72 20.65 -20.40
N ASN A 309 -9.32 21.83 -20.33
CA ASN A 309 -8.64 23.12 -20.33
C ASN A 309 -7.32 23.01 -19.54
N PRO A 310 -6.14 23.28 -20.15
CA PRO A 310 -4.85 23.07 -19.50
C PRO A 310 -4.71 23.91 -18.22
N LEU A 311 -5.39 25.06 -18.18
CA LEU A 311 -5.53 25.88 -16.97
C LEU A 311 -6.31 25.14 -15.85
N ALA A 312 -7.39 24.44 -16.17
CA ALA A 312 -8.24 23.74 -15.20
C ALA A 312 -7.56 22.48 -14.64
N SER A 313 -6.78 21.76 -15.46
CA SER A 313 -5.96 20.64 -14.98
C SER A 313 -4.82 21.13 -14.09
N TRP A 314 -4.12 22.20 -14.48
CA TRP A 314 -3.07 22.84 -13.67
C TRP A 314 -3.60 23.37 -12.33
N ILE A 315 -4.71 24.13 -12.33
CA ILE A 315 -5.37 24.61 -11.09
C ILE A 315 -5.75 23.42 -10.19
N ARG A 316 -6.27 22.32 -10.75
CA ARG A 316 -6.63 21.13 -9.98
C ARG A 316 -5.41 20.40 -9.39
N GLU A 317 -4.24 20.49 -10.03
CA GLU A 317 -3.00 19.89 -9.55
C GLU A 317 -2.29 20.77 -8.50
N CYS A 318 -2.40 22.11 -8.61
CA CYS A 318 -1.89 23.09 -7.65
C CYS A 318 -2.81 23.33 -6.44
N TYR A 319 -4.11 23.06 -6.54
CA TYR A 319 -5.09 23.29 -5.45
C TYR A 319 -4.66 22.75 -4.07
N PRO A 320 -4.10 21.53 -3.94
CA PRO A 320 -3.63 21.02 -2.64
C PRO A 320 -2.45 21.81 -2.06
N MET A 321 -1.54 22.31 -2.89
CA MET A 321 -0.43 23.17 -2.46
C MET A 321 -0.96 24.54 -2.01
N ALA A 322 -1.90 25.11 -2.78
CA ALA A 322 -2.57 26.37 -2.46
C ALA A 322 -3.38 26.28 -1.14
N LEU A 323 -4.02 25.14 -0.88
CA LEU A 323 -4.71 24.87 0.39
C LEU A 323 -3.71 24.72 1.55
N ALA A 324 -2.61 23.98 1.38
CA ALA A 324 -1.61 23.81 2.42
C ALA A 324 -0.89 25.13 2.79
N ILE A 325 -0.53 25.96 1.80
CA ILE A 325 0.06 27.29 2.08
C ILE A 325 -0.97 28.25 2.68
N SER A 326 -2.25 28.12 2.32
CA SER A 326 -3.33 28.88 2.96
C SER A 326 -3.51 28.49 4.43
N LEU A 327 -3.41 27.20 4.79
CA LEU A 327 -3.41 26.77 6.21
C LEU A 327 -2.20 27.34 6.96
N PHE A 328 -1.01 27.35 6.35
CA PHE A 328 0.18 27.96 6.93
C PHE A 328 0.01 29.47 7.19
N ILE A 329 -0.52 30.23 6.22
CA ILE A 329 -0.70 31.69 6.33
C ILE A 329 -1.87 32.07 7.25
N VAL A 330 -2.99 31.33 7.20
CA VAL A 330 -4.24 31.70 7.91
C VAL A 330 -4.32 31.09 9.31
N ILE A 331 -3.66 29.97 9.57
CA ILE A 331 -3.68 29.28 10.87
C ILE A 331 -2.29 29.26 11.50
N GLY A 332 -1.27 28.78 10.77
CA GLY A 332 0.09 28.64 11.30
C GLY A 332 0.67 29.94 11.86
N ILE A 333 0.75 30.99 11.04
CA ILE A 333 1.33 32.29 11.44
C ILE A 333 0.49 32.98 12.54
N PRO A 334 -0.85 33.12 12.43
CA PRO A 334 -1.62 33.82 13.45
C PRO A 334 -1.67 33.08 14.80
N VAL A 335 -1.67 31.74 14.81
CA VAL A 335 -1.59 30.98 16.06
C VAL A 335 -0.23 31.19 16.72
N SER A 336 0.88 30.98 16.00
CA SER A 336 2.24 31.24 16.52
C SER A 336 2.37 32.64 17.12
N HIS A 337 1.92 33.68 16.42
CA HIS A 337 1.99 35.07 16.92
C HIS A 337 1.04 35.36 18.10
N THR A 338 -0.08 34.65 18.25
CA THR A 338 -1.04 34.91 19.34
C THR A 338 -0.78 34.08 20.60
N THR A 339 -0.25 32.87 20.46
CA THR A 339 0.06 31.98 21.59
C THR A 339 1.54 31.97 21.97
N GLY A 340 2.43 32.53 21.15
CA GLY A 340 3.89 32.40 21.31
C GLY A 340 4.39 30.96 21.08
N ASP A 341 3.62 30.14 20.38
CA ASP A 341 3.84 28.69 20.26
C ASP A 341 3.87 28.26 18.79
N ASP A 342 5.07 27.95 18.31
CA ASP A 342 5.30 27.61 16.91
C ASP A 342 4.89 26.18 16.53
N ARG A 343 4.42 25.33 17.44
CA ARG A 343 4.10 23.93 17.11
C ARG A 343 3.05 23.80 16.00
N VAL A 344 2.07 24.71 15.98
CA VAL A 344 1.04 24.77 14.91
C VAL A 344 1.62 25.30 13.59
N LEU A 345 2.56 26.25 13.66
CA LEU A 345 3.30 26.78 12.51
C LEU A 345 4.16 25.69 11.87
N ASP A 346 4.94 24.98 12.68
CA ASP A 346 5.82 23.88 12.26
C ASP A 346 5.01 22.72 11.64
N GLY A 347 3.84 22.40 12.20
CA GLY A 347 2.91 21.41 11.65
C GLY A 347 2.34 21.81 10.29
N CYS A 348 1.94 23.07 10.14
CA CYS A 348 1.48 23.60 8.85
C CYS A 348 2.62 23.62 7.81
N MET A 349 3.84 23.99 8.22
CA MET A 349 5.02 24.01 7.36
C MET A 349 5.40 22.59 6.90
N LEU A 350 5.47 21.63 7.82
CA LEU A 350 5.72 20.23 7.51
C LEU A 350 4.70 19.68 6.49
N TRP A 351 3.41 19.94 6.70
CA TRP A 351 2.35 19.53 5.78
C TRP A 351 2.48 20.21 4.40
N PHE A 352 2.78 21.51 4.36
CA PHE A 352 3.03 22.24 3.12
C PHE A 352 4.25 21.69 2.36
N ILE A 353 5.36 21.42 3.03
CA ILE A 353 6.55 20.82 2.42
C ILE A 353 6.24 19.42 1.90
N TRP A 354 5.54 18.58 2.66
CA TRP A 354 5.16 17.21 2.25
C TRP A 354 4.26 17.21 1.01
N ILE A 355 3.20 18.00 1.02
CA ILE A 355 2.29 18.14 -0.13
C ILE A 355 3.01 18.74 -1.34
N SER A 356 3.88 19.72 -1.14
CA SER A 356 4.69 20.29 -2.23
C SER A 356 5.64 19.26 -2.82
N SER A 357 6.34 18.48 -1.98
CA SER A 357 7.31 17.48 -2.40
C SER A 357 6.66 16.34 -3.19
N THR A 358 5.53 15.81 -2.71
CA THR A 358 4.77 14.74 -3.42
C THR A 358 4.23 15.24 -4.77
N ARG A 359 3.88 16.52 -4.88
CA ARG A 359 3.41 17.14 -6.13
C ARG A 359 4.55 17.42 -7.10
N ILE A 360 5.70 17.92 -6.62
CA ILE A 360 6.91 18.13 -7.44
C ILE A 360 7.37 16.80 -8.05
N GLN A 361 7.46 15.71 -7.27
CA GLN A 361 7.82 14.41 -7.80
C GLN A 361 6.82 13.91 -8.86
N ARG A 362 5.52 14.07 -8.61
CA ARG A 362 4.46 13.70 -9.56
C ARG A 362 4.56 14.50 -10.87
N ALA A 363 4.72 15.82 -10.78
CA ALA A 363 4.83 16.71 -11.94
C ALA A 363 6.06 16.36 -12.79
N PHE A 364 7.21 16.12 -12.16
CA PHE A 364 8.43 15.69 -12.85
C PHE A 364 8.27 14.30 -13.50
N SER A 365 7.66 13.34 -12.79
CA SER A 365 7.41 11.99 -13.33
C SER A 365 6.53 12.03 -14.58
N ARG A 366 5.48 12.87 -14.56
CA ARG A 366 4.52 13.05 -15.67
C ARG A 366 5.06 13.94 -16.81
N GLY A 367 6.02 14.83 -16.53
CA GLY A 367 6.54 15.79 -17.51
C GLY A 367 7.34 15.14 -18.64
N HIS A 368 7.44 15.86 -19.77
CA HIS A 368 8.32 15.49 -20.89
C HIS A 368 9.80 15.80 -20.61
N LEU A 369 10.12 16.50 -19.51
CA LEU A 369 11.49 16.77 -19.08
C LEU A 369 12.26 15.45 -18.93
N LEU A 370 13.41 15.36 -19.58
CA LEU A 370 14.27 14.17 -19.65
C LEU A 370 13.58 12.93 -20.27
N ALA A 371 12.52 13.08 -21.07
CA ALA A 371 11.89 11.95 -21.76
C ALA A 371 12.88 11.14 -22.61
N ASP A 372 13.82 11.81 -23.27
CA ASP A 372 14.84 11.21 -24.15
C ASP A 372 15.91 10.39 -23.39
N SER A 373 15.95 10.49 -22.05
CA SER A 373 16.94 9.81 -21.20
C SER A 373 16.26 9.04 -20.05
N PRO A 374 15.60 7.91 -20.32
CA PRO A 374 14.75 7.21 -19.34
C PRO A 374 15.51 6.75 -18.08
N GLY A 375 16.81 6.44 -18.20
CA GLY A 375 17.66 6.15 -17.05
C GLY A 375 17.86 7.38 -16.14
N LEU A 376 18.22 8.53 -16.72
CA LEU A 376 18.42 9.77 -15.97
C LEU A 376 17.09 10.28 -15.40
N LYS A 377 15.99 10.23 -16.15
CA LYS A 377 14.64 10.52 -15.65
C LYS A 377 14.27 9.65 -14.44
N THR A 378 14.59 8.36 -14.47
CA THR A 378 14.35 7.45 -13.32
C THR A 378 15.18 7.88 -12.11
N THR A 379 16.49 8.10 -12.28
CA THR A 379 17.37 8.56 -11.20
C THR A 379 16.91 9.89 -10.60
N THR A 380 16.62 10.90 -11.43
CA THR A 380 16.16 12.22 -10.96
C THR A 380 14.79 12.14 -10.29
N THR A 381 13.85 11.33 -10.78
CA THR A 381 12.58 11.06 -10.10
C THR A 381 12.79 10.44 -8.72
N THR A 382 13.79 9.57 -8.55
CA THR A 382 14.11 8.97 -7.25
C THR A 382 14.88 9.91 -6.33
N LEU A 383 15.73 10.81 -6.85
CA LEU A 383 16.33 11.88 -6.06
C LEU A 383 15.27 12.88 -5.56
N LEU A 384 14.25 13.15 -6.37
CA LEU A 384 13.04 13.89 -6.00
C LEU A 384 12.05 13.07 -5.14
N ASN A 385 12.49 12.02 -4.43
CA ASN A 385 11.62 11.30 -3.49
C ASN A 385 11.09 12.26 -2.42
N PRO A 386 9.77 12.28 -2.16
CA PRO A 386 9.17 13.27 -1.26
C PRO A 386 9.65 13.14 0.18
N VAL A 387 10.10 11.96 0.63
CA VAL A 387 10.75 11.81 1.95
C VAL A 387 12.08 12.54 1.95
N LEU A 388 12.96 12.32 0.96
CA LEU A 388 14.26 13.01 0.88
C LEU A 388 14.08 14.54 0.78
N LEU A 389 13.17 14.99 -0.09
CA LEU A 389 12.91 16.41 -0.29
C LEU A 389 12.29 17.06 0.96
N THR A 390 11.33 16.39 1.61
CA THR A 390 10.75 16.87 2.87
C THR A 390 11.78 16.91 3.99
N THR A 391 12.61 15.86 4.13
CA THR A 391 13.71 15.84 5.08
C THR A 391 14.65 17.02 4.84
N LEU A 392 15.16 17.21 3.62
CA LEU A 392 16.11 18.29 3.32
C LEU A 392 15.52 19.68 3.54
N THR A 393 14.30 19.94 3.05
CA THR A 393 13.65 21.25 3.23
C THR A 393 13.28 21.50 4.69
N MET A 394 12.83 20.50 5.45
CA MET A 394 12.51 20.67 6.87
C MET A 394 13.77 20.81 7.74
N THR A 395 14.86 20.11 7.37
CA THR A 395 16.20 20.23 7.97
C THR A 395 16.79 21.63 7.79
N ALA A 396 16.55 22.25 6.62
CA ALA A 396 16.88 23.64 6.35
C ALA A 396 15.97 24.62 7.09
N TYR A 397 14.66 24.34 7.15
CA TYR A 397 13.68 25.15 7.88
C TYR A 397 13.99 25.23 9.38
N THR A 398 14.21 24.10 10.06
CA THR A 398 14.51 24.11 11.50
C THR A 398 15.82 24.84 11.82
N ARG A 399 16.83 24.73 10.95
CA ARG A 399 18.09 25.50 11.06
C ARG A 399 17.91 27.00 10.82
N ALA A 400 17.18 27.36 9.77
CA ALA A 400 16.88 28.77 9.47
C ALA A 400 16.05 29.43 10.57
N LYS A 401 15.09 28.69 11.15
CA LYS A 401 14.27 29.11 12.29
C LYS A 401 15.13 29.31 13.55
N ALA A 402 15.97 28.34 13.91
CA ALA A 402 16.90 28.44 15.04
C ALA A 402 17.80 29.68 14.91
N ALA A 403 18.39 29.90 13.73
CA ALA A 403 19.21 31.08 13.44
C ALA A 403 18.43 32.41 13.46
N ALA A 404 17.17 32.42 13.01
CA ALA A 404 16.32 33.62 13.04
C ALA A 404 15.79 33.98 14.44
N GLN A 405 15.69 32.99 15.34
CA GLN A 405 15.25 33.14 16.74
C GLN A 405 16.44 33.27 17.71
N ASP A 406 17.68 33.27 17.22
CA ASP A 406 18.94 33.19 17.99
C ASP A 406 18.91 32.09 19.07
N ALA A 407 18.30 30.96 18.71
CA ALA A 407 18.00 29.85 19.61
C ALA A 407 18.89 28.64 19.30
N LEU A 408 19.27 27.90 20.34
CA LEU A 408 20.08 26.68 20.20
C LEU A 408 19.27 25.61 19.45
N ILE A 409 19.88 24.98 18.43
CA ILE A 409 19.19 24.08 17.51
C ILE A 409 18.42 22.94 18.21
N GLU A 410 18.96 22.39 19.30
CA GLU A 410 18.33 21.37 20.13
C GLU A 410 16.99 21.85 20.74
N HIS A 411 16.89 23.12 21.13
CA HIS A 411 15.64 23.68 21.63
C HIS A 411 14.59 23.72 20.51
N THR A 412 14.96 24.19 19.32
CA THR A 412 14.07 24.18 18.15
C THR A 412 13.67 22.76 17.74
N LEU A 413 14.59 21.80 17.75
CA LEU A 413 14.30 20.40 17.42
C LEU A 413 13.41 19.72 18.47
N ALA A 414 13.61 20.01 19.77
CA ALA A 414 12.81 19.45 20.85
C ALA A 414 11.46 20.16 21.08
N MET A 415 11.26 21.36 20.52
CA MET A 415 9.94 21.96 20.31
C MET A 415 9.24 21.35 19.09
N PHE A 416 9.98 21.06 18.02
CA PHE A 416 9.45 20.40 16.83
C PHE A 416 8.98 18.97 17.10
N SER A 417 9.76 18.16 17.81
CA SER A 417 9.41 16.79 18.22
C SER A 417 9.97 16.53 19.62
N SER A 418 9.10 16.28 20.60
CA SER A 418 9.47 15.95 21.97
C SER A 418 9.85 14.47 22.14
N GLY A 419 9.45 13.62 21.19
CA GLY A 419 9.54 12.17 21.27
C GLY A 419 8.37 11.49 21.99
N THR A 420 7.44 12.26 22.58
CA THR A 420 6.27 11.71 23.31
C THR A 420 5.28 11.05 22.35
N SER A 421 4.81 9.84 22.66
CA SER A 421 3.64 9.30 21.96
C SER A 421 2.37 9.96 22.49
N LEU A 422 1.35 10.03 21.62
CA LEU A 422 0.03 10.53 21.98
C LEU A 422 -0.61 9.65 23.09
N SER A 423 -0.29 8.35 23.09
CA SER A 423 -0.72 7.40 24.13
C SER A 423 -0.06 7.64 25.50
N ASP A 424 1.19 8.11 25.55
CA ASP A 424 1.87 8.48 26.80
C ASP A 424 1.21 9.73 27.40
N LEU A 425 0.95 10.74 26.56
CA LEU A 425 0.34 12.00 26.99
C LEU A 425 -1.07 11.77 27.56
N TRP A 426 -1.89 10.94 26.89
CA TRP A 426 -3.20 10.56 27.43
C TRP A 426 -3.10 9.75 28.71
N THR A 427 -2.14 8.83 28.83
CA THR A 427 -1.91 8.08 30.07
C THR A 427 -1.54 9.02 31.21
N TYR A 428 -0.54 9.88 31.04
CA TYR A 428 -0.14 10.90 32.01
C TYR A 428 -1.34 11.77 32.48
N LYS A 429 -2.15 12.27 31.55
CA LYS A 429 -3.32 13.11 31.87
C LYS A 429 -4.51 12.36 32.49
N THR A 430 -4.57 11.03 32.42
CA THR A 430 -5.71 10.23 32.92
C THR A 430 -5.39 9.40 34.17
N THR A 431 -4.19 8.84 34.28
CA THR A 431 -3.75 8.03 35.42
C THR A 431 -2.85 8.77 36.39
N GLY A 432 -2.30 9.93 36.00
CA GLY A 432 -1.29 10.65 36.78
C GLY A 432 0.05 9.91 36.89
N TRP A 433 0.30 8.91 36.05
CA TRP A 433 1.60 8.23 35.99
C TRP A 433 2.64 9.16 35.38
N ASP A 434 3.72 9.43 36.11
CA ASP A 434 4.78 10.32 35.66
C ASP A 434 5.34 9.93 34.29
N LEU A 435 5.52 10.94 33.44
CA LEU A 435 6.30 10.81 32.22
C LEU A 435 7.71 10.36 32.58
N ARG A 436 8.25 9.40 31.79
CA ARG A 436 9.58 8.83 31.98
C ARG A 436 10.64 9.93 32.10
N GLU A 437 11.63 9.79 32.99
CA GLU A 437 12.67 10.82 33.19
C GLU A 437 13.25 11.35 31.86
N GLY A 438 13.13 12.67 31.65
CA GLY A 438 13.54 13.37 30.42
C GLY A 438 12.44 13.55 29.37
N GLN A 439 11.28 12.90 29.50
CA GLN A 439 10.14 13.03 28.59
C GLN A 439 9.29 14.25 28.96
N ARG A 440 9.02 15.11 27.97
CA ARG A 440 8.41 16.44 28.12
C ARG A 440 6.88 16.36 28.07
N ASP A 441 6.15 17.32 28.65
CA ASP A 441 4.69 17.26 28.77
C ASP A 441 3.92 17.85 27.56
N TRP A 442 4.63 18.11 26.45
CA TRP A 442 4.08 18.71 25.24
C TRP A 442 4.23 17.85 24.00
N PHE A 443 3.23 17.95 23.12
CA PHE A 443 3.17 17.26 21.83
C PHE A 443 3.57 18.21 20.69
N GLY A 444 4.61 17.86 19.92
CA GLY A 444 5.15 18.65 18.81
C GLY A 444 4.60 18.26 17.42
N ALA A 445 4.98 19.02 16.40
CA ALA A 445 4.59 18.77 15.00
C ALA A 445 5.18 17.46 14.44
N GLY A 446 6.41 17.12 14.82
CA GLY A 446 7.03 15.83 14.49
C GLY A 446 6.34 14.67 15.19
N ASP A 447 5.93 14.84 16.45
CA ASP A 447 5.20 13.83 17.21
C ASP A 447 3.82 13.57 16.59
N ALA A 448 3.14 14.61 16.08
CA ALA A 448 1.91 14.49 15.30
C ALA A 448 2.10 13.69 14.00
N ALA A 449 3.18 13.93 13.27
CA ALA A 449 3.49 13.18 12.05
C ALA A 449 3.89 11.71 12.34
N LEU A 450 4.48 11.44 13.50
CA LEU A 450 4.78 10.09 13.99
C LEU A 450 3.50 9.35 14.44
N SER A 451 2.54 10.01 15.08
CA SER A 451 1.22 9.44 15.39
C SER A 451 0.42 9.12 14.11
N ILE A 452 0.45 9.98 13.08
CA ILE A 452 -0.14 9.65 11.76
C ILE A 452 0.48 8.35 11.19
N LEU A 453 1.78 8.11 11.43
CA LEU A 453 2.47 6.90 11.00
C LEU A 453 2.06 5.66 11.81
N GLU A 454 1.83 5.80 13.12
CA GLU A 454 1.32 4.74 14.01
C GLU A 454 -0.14 4.36 13.67
N CYS A 455 -1.01 5.36 13.48
CA CYS A 455 -2.34 5.19 12.89
C CYS A 455 -2.27 4.46 11.54
N GLY A 456 -1.27 4.78 10.71
CA GLY A 456 -1.00 4.09 9.44
C GLY A 456 -0.77 2.58 9.59
N ILE A 457 -0.06 2.14 10.64
CA ILE A 457 0.11 0.71 10.95
C ILE A 457 -1.25 0.06 11.26
N VAL A 458 -2.05 0.67 12.15
CA VAL A 458 -3.36 0.12 12.54
C VAL A 458 -4.30 0.01 11.34
N VAL A 459 -4.34 1.06 10.52
CA VAL A 459 -5.13 1.13 9.28
C VAL A 459 -4.66 0.12 8.22
N TRP A 460 -3.40 -0.32 8.26
CA TRP A 460 -2.89 -1.41 7.41
C TRP A 460 -3.61 -2.76 7.67
N GLY A 461 -4.26 -2.94 8.82
CA GLY A 461 -5.10 -4.12 9.11
C GLY A 461 -6.25 -4.29 8.10
N PHE A 462 -6.79 -3.17 7.57
CA PHE A 462 -7.77 -3.20 6.49
C PHE A 462 -7.16 -3.68 5.16
N LYS A 463 -5.88 -3.39 4.89
CA LYS A 463 -5.17 -3.88 3.70
C LYS A 463 -4.88 -5.38 3.77
N LEU A 464 -4.58 -5.90 4.96
CA LEU A 464 -4.52 -7.36 5.17
C LEU A 464 -5.90 -8.01 4.93
N TYR A 465 -6.99 -7.34 5.30
CA TYR A 465 -8.36 -7.82 5.05
C TYR A 465 -8.71 -7.86 3.56
N GLU A 466 -8.25 -6.89 2.76
CA GLU A 466 -8.34 -6.94 1.29
C GLU A 466 -7.59 -8.18 0.73
N CYS A 467 -6.43 -8.52 1.31
CA CYS A 467 -5.61 -9.67 0.91
C CYS A 467 -5.98 -11.02 1.57
N ARG A 468 -7.06 -11.09 2.36
CA ARG A 468 -7.39 -12.28 3.20
C ARG A 468 -7.44 -13.61 2.43
N ARG A 469 -7.90 -13.58 1.17
CA ARG A 469 -7.98 -14.78 0.31
C ARG A 469 -6.60 -15.28 -0.12
N GLN A 470 -5.64 -14.38 -0.34
CA GLN A 470 -4.25 -14.77 -0.62
C GLN A 470 -3.57 -15.30 0.64
N ILE A 471 -3.84 -14.71 1.82
CA ILE A 471 -3.28 -15.15 3.12
C ILE A 471 -3.62 -16.61 3.41
N TRP A 472 -4.88 -17.02 3.22
CA TRP A 472 -5.32 -18.41 3.45
C TRP A 472 -4.99 -19.38 2.29
N SER A 473 -4.30 -18.94 1.24
CA SER A 473 -3.84 -19.83 0.18
C SER A 473 -2.58 -20.60 0.58
N ARG A 474 -2.35 -21.78 -0.02
CA ARG A 474 -1.10 -22.56 0.18
C ARG A 474 0.16 -21.73 -0.15
N ALA A 475 0.07 -20.82 -1.11
CA ALA A 475 1.17 -19.92 -1.46
C ALA A 475 1.35 -18.81 -0.43
N GLY A 476 0.25 -18.23 0.09
CA GLY A 476 0.29 -17.28 1.20
C GLY A 476 0.97 -17.86 2.44
N ALA A 477 0.58 -19.08 2.86
CA ALA A 477 1.22 -19.79 3.96
C ALA A 477 2.74 -20.01 3.74
N ALA A 478 3.16 -20.37 2.52
CA ALA A 478 4.57 -20.47 2.18
C ALA A 478 5.30 -19.11 2.29
N VAL A 479 4.69 -18.03 1.79
CA VAL A 479 5.22 -16.66 1.90
C VAL A 479 5.34 -16.22 3.36
N VAL A 480 4.38 -16.56 4.24
CA VAL A 480 4.47 -16.31 5.69
C VAL A 480 5.72 -17.00 6.26
N LEU A 481 5.88 -18.31 6.05
CA LEU A 481 7.02 -19.08 6.57
C LEU A 481 8.38 -18.54 6.08
N ILE A 482 8.47 -18.20 4.80
CA ILE A 482 9.69 -17.61 4.21
C ILE A 482 9.96 -16.24 4.81
N SER A 483 8.95 -15.41 5.03
CA SER A 483 9.10 -14.08 5.63
C SER A 483 9.56 -14.15 7.09
N VAL A 484 9.06 -15.14 7.86
CA VAL A 484 9.53 -15.43 9.23
C VAL A 484 11.02 -15.84 9.22
N GLY A 485 11.39 -16.80 8.36
CA GLY A 485 12.78 -17.28 8.26
C GLY A 485 13.75 -16.18 7.78
N MET A 486 13.34 -15.40 6.78
CA MET A 486 14.11 -14.25 6.29
C MET A 486 14.22 -13.13 7.32
N ALA A 487 13.21 -12.90 8.17
CA ALA A 487 13.29 -11.93 9.27
C ALA A 487 14.33 -12.35 10.30
N ALA A 488 14.30 -13.61 10.77
CA ALA A 488 15.30 -14.15 11.70
C ALA A 488 16.72 -14.05 11.11
N LEU A 489 16.88 -14.43 9.83
CA LEU A 489 18.15 -14.36 9.15
C LEU A 489 18.65 -12.91 8.96
N ASN A 490 17.76 -11.98 8.57
CA ASN A 490 18.12 -10.57 8.41
C ASN A 490 18.59 -9.95 9.73
N VAL A 491 17.85 -10.21 10.81
CA VAL A 491 18.15 -9.69 12.14
C VAL A 491 19.50 -10.20 12.66
N LEU A 492 19.81 -11.49 12.50
CA LEU A 492 21.08 -12.06 12.96
C LEU A 492 22.27 -11.70 12.05
N VAL A 493 22.16 -11.93 10.73
CA VAL A 493 23.29 -11.79 9.80
C VAL A 493 23.62 -10.33 9.52
N SER A 494 22.64 -9.41 9.50
CA SER A 494 22.94 -7.99 9.28
C SER A 494 23.70 -7.36 10.46
N VAL A 495 23.42 -7.79 11.70
CA VAL A 495 24.20 -7.39 12.89
C VAL A 495 25.61 -7.97 12.83
N LEU A 496 25.76 -9.27 12.53
CA LEU A 496 27.06 -9.93 12.41
C LEU A 496 27.93 -9.26 11.32
N LEU A 497 27.35 -8.98 10.15
CA LEU A 497 28.04 -8.27 9.06
C LEU A 497 28.46 -6.85 9.50
N GLY A 498 27.58 -6.13 10.22
CA GLY A 498 27.92 -4.83 10.80
C GLY A 498 29.14 -4.88 11.72
N ARG A 499 29.22 -5.89 12.58
CA ARG A 499 30.39 -6.12 13.45
C ARG A 499 31.65 -6.48 12.67
N THR A 500 31.57 -7.35 11.67
CA THR A 500 32.74 -7.69 10.83
C THR A 500 33.29 -6.52 10.00
N VAL A 501 32.44 -5.55 9.62
CA VAL A 501 32.86 -4.31 8.96
C VAL A 501 33.46 -3.29 9.96
N GLY A 502 33.39 -3.57 11.26
CA GLY A 502 33.94 -2.74 12.33
C GLY A 502 33.02 -1.59 12.74
N LEU A 503 31.70 -1.81 12.73
CA LEU A 503 30.75 -0.89 13.36
C LEU A 503 30.74 -1.07 14.89
N GLY A 504 30.40 0.00 15.61
CA GLY A 504 30.13 -0.06 17.04
C GLY A 504 28.92 -0.94 17.35
N GLY A 505 28.71 -1.28 18.62
CA GLY A 505 27.57 -2.10 19.05
C GLY A 505 26.22 -1.50 18.63
N PRO A 506 25.92 -0.24 19.00
CA PRO A 506 24.67 0.43 18.61
C PRO A 506 24.49 0.56 17.09
N GLU A 507 25.57 0.84 16.34
CA GLU A 507 25.54 0.95 14.88
C GLU A 507 25.33 -0.40 14.20
N ALA A 508 25.88 -1.49 14.75
CA ALA A 508 25.64 -2.83 14.24
C ALA A 508 24.21 -3.30 14.54
N LEU A 509 23.68 -3.00 15.73
CA LEU A 509 22.28 -3.26 16.10
C LEU A 509 21.30 -2.50 15.20
N ALA A 510 21.66 -1.30 14.74
CA ALA A 510 20.87 -0.53 13.77
C ALA A 510 20.59 -1.29 12.46
N PHE A 511 21.42 -2.27 12.09
CA PHE A 511 21.20 -3.10 10.91
C PHE A 511 20.15 -4.19 11.09
N ALA A 512 19.78 -4.57 12.32
CA ALA A 512 18.81 -5.63 12.59
C ALA A 512 17.45 -5.37 11.92
N ALA A 513 16.95 -4.13 12.03
CA ALA A 513 15.66 -3.70 11.50
C ALA A 513 15.75 -2.93 10.16
N ARG A 514 16.91 -2.92 9.47
CA ARG A 514 17.17 -2.10 8.27
C ARG A 514 16.16 -2.27 7.11
N SER A 515 15.53 -3.44 7.02
CA SER A 515 14.57 -3.79 5.95
C SER A 515 13.12 -3.67 6.38
N THR A 516 12.86 -3.23 7.61
CA THR A 516 11.50 -2.98 8.11
C THR A 516 11.05 -1.56 7.77
N THR A 517 9.75 -1.28 7.87
CA THR A 517 9.23 0.09 7.74
C THR A 517 9.57 0.87 9.01
N LEU A 518 9.92 2.16 8.89
CA LEU A 518 10.44 2.98 9.99
C LEU A 518 9.57 2.94 11.26
N ALA A 519 8.25 2.91 11.07
CA ALA A 519 7.23 2.79 12.10
C ALA A 519 7.38 1.52 12.97
N LEU A 520 7.86 0.42 12.38
CA LEU A 520 8.19 -0.84 13.06
C LEU A 520 9.65 -0.87 13.52
N ALA A 521 10.53 -0.16 12.82
CA ALA A 521 11.96 -0.13 13.12
C ALA A 521 12.26 0.63 14.42
N ARG A 522 11.53 1.73 14.70
CA ARG A 522 11.68 2.52 15.93
C ARG A 522 11.52 1.70 17.22
N PRO A 523 10.39 1.00 17.48
CA PRO A 523 10.24 0.19 18.70
C PRO A 523 11.25 -0.97 18.77
N ALA A 524 11.68 -1.53 17.63
CA ALA A 524 12.75 -2.51 17.57
C ALA A 524 14.12 -1.95 18.02
N MET A 525 14.44 -0.70 17.66
CA MET A 525 15.68 -0.03 18.07
C MET A 525 15.66 0.40 19.52
N GLU A 526 14.52 0.90 20.01
CA GLU A 526 14.31 1.23 21.42
C GLU A 526 14.49 0.00 22.33
N ALA A 527 14.02 -1.17 21.90
CA ALA A 527 14.19 -2.42 22.65
C ALA A 527 15.62 -3.01 22.58
N LEU A 528 16.35 -2.77 21.48
CA LEU A 528 17.74 -3.25 21.31
C LEU A 528 18.80 -2.30 21.88
N GLY A 529 18.50 -1.02 22.09
CA GLY A 529 19.53 0.02 22.28
C GLY A 529 20.32 0.30 21.00
N GLY A 530 19.71 0.09 19.83
CA GLY A 530 20.33 0.35 18.53
C GLY A 530 20.35 1.84 18.19
N ASN A 531 21.32 2.27 17.37
CA ASN A 531 21.43 3.65 16.92
C ASN A 531 20.24 4.01 16.00
N GLN A 532 19.26 4.73 16.55
CA GLN A 532 18.00 5.05 15.87
C GLN A 532 18.20 5.90 14.61
N VAL A 533 19.13 6.86 14.64
CA VAL A 533 19.45 7.74 13.51
C VAL A 533 20.02 6.94 12.34
N VAL A 534 21.00 6.06 12.62
CA VAL A 534 21.57 5.16 11.62
C VAL A 534 20.48 4.23 11.09
N ASN A 535 19.65 3.65 11.95
CA ASN A 535 18.55 2.79 11.51
C ASN A 535 17.54 3.53 10.61
N ALA A 536 17.15 4.75 10.96
CA ALA A 536 16.24 5.56 10.16
C ALA A 536 16.81 5.87 8.77
N ALA A 537 18.09 6.28 8.71
CA ALA A 537 18.80 6.50 7.46
C ALA A 537 18.90 5.21 6.63
N LEU A 538 19.19 4.06 7.24
CA LEU A 538 19.21 2.76 6.56
C LEU A 538 17.85 2.36 5.98
N VAL A 539 16.78 2.51 6.76
CA VAL A 539 15.40 2.17 6.35
C VAL A 539 14.92 3.05 5.20
N VAL A 540 15.14 4.36 5.29
CA VAL A 540 14.79 5.30 4.21
C VAL A 540 15.62 5.01 2.95
N SER A 541 16.94 4.81 3.10
CA SER A 541 17.85 4.44 2.00
C SER A 541 17.44 3.12 1.34
N ASN A 542 17.04 2.12 2.12
CA ASN A 542 16.56 0.84 1.63
C ASN A 542 15.29 1.02 0.77
N GLY A 543 14.39 1.91 1.21
CA GLY A 543 13.25 2.34 0.42
C GLY A 543 13.64 2.90 -0.96
N ILE A 544 14.52 3.90 -1.04
CA ILE A 544 14.85 4.50 -2.36
C ILE A 544 15.69 3.54 -3.22
N LEU A 545 16.57 2.73 -2.62
CA LEU A 545 17.31 1.69 -3.33
C LEU A 545 16.34 0.68 -3.96
N GLY A 546 15.30 0.30 -3.23
CA GLY A 546 14.20 -0.49 -3.77
C GLY A 546 13.55 0.18 -4.99
N GLN A 547 13.19 1.47 -4.91
CA GLN A 547 12.63 2.22 -6.06
C GLN A 547 13.49 2.15 -7.32
N LEU A 548 14.82 2.21 -7.19
CA LEU A 548 15.76 2.04 -8.31
C LEU A 548 15.81 0.57 -8.80
N ALA A 549 15.71 -0.40 -7.89
CA ALA A 549 15.84 -1.81 -8.20
C ALA A 549 14.59 -2.44 -8.84
N TYR A 550 13.36 -2.04 -8.48
CA TYR A 550 12.14 -2.71 -8.95
C TYR A 550 11.99 -2.73 -10.49
N PRO A 551 12.19 -1.61 -11.23
CA PRO A 551 12.03 -1.61 -12.68
C PRO A 551 13.05 -2.53 -13.38
N PHE A 552 14.28 -2.59 -12.85
CA PHE A 552 15.32 -3.47 -13.36
C PHE A 552 15.00 -4.94 -13.09
N LEU A 553 14.59 -5.27 -11.86
CA LEU A 553 14.23 -6.63 -11.45
C LEU A 553 13.02 -7.16 -12.25
N LEU A 554 11.95 -6.40 -12.37
CA LEU A 554 10.74 -6.83 -13.07
C LEU A 554 10.98 -7.02 -14.58
N ARG A 555 11.76 -6.12 -15.20
CA ARG A 555 12.22 -6.26 -16.59
C ARG A 555 13.09 -7.52 -16.76
N LYS A 556 14.06 -7.75 -15.88
CA LYS A 556 14.95 -8.92 -15.94
C LYS A 556 14.22 -10.25 -15.69
N LEU A 557 13.17 -10.24 -14.87
CA LEU A 557 12.37 -11.41 -14.52
C LEU A 557 11.18 -11.67 -15.47
N ARG A 558 10.96 -10.83 -16.50
CA ARG A 558 9.82 -10.92 -17.44
C ARG A 558 8.45 -11.04 -16.76
N ILE A 559 8.24 -10.33 -15.65
CA ILE A 559 6.95 -10.34 -14.91
C ILE A 559 5.96 -9.31 -15.49
N GLU A 560 6.42 -8.46 -16.41
CA GLU A 560 5.65 -7.36 -17.00
C GLU A 560 4.81 -7.83 -18.22
N ARG A 561 3.65 -8.44 -17.92
CA ARG A 561 2.50 -8.83 -18.80
C ARG A 561 2.75 -9.74 -20.03
N PRO A 562 1.82 -10.66 -20.35
CA PRO A 562 1.74 -11.27 -21.68
C PRO A 562 1.19 -10.27 -22.71
N ASP A 563 1.58 -10.45 -23.97
CA ASP A 563 1.05 -9.67 -25.10
C ASP A 563 -0.45 -9.98 -25.33
N PRO A 564 -1.24 -8.99 -25.79
CA PRO A 564 -2.67 -9.18 -26.05
C PRO A 564 -3.00 -10.13 -27.22
N SER A 565 -1.99 -10.66 -27.93
CA SER A 565 -2.14 -11.61 -29.04
C SER A 565 -2.29 -13.07 -28.61
N GLU A 566 -2.02 -13.44 -27.35
CA GLU A 566 -2.25 -14.79 -26.82
C GLU A 566 -3.56 -14.88 -26.03
N THR A 567 -4.68 -14.69 -26.73
CA THR A 567 -6.01 -15.06 -26.22
C THR A 567 -6.28 -16.53 -26.56
N GLU A 568 -7.03 -17.23 -25.68
CA GLU A 568 -7.49 -18.63 -25.84
C GLU A 568 -6.53 -19.79 -25.48
N ALA A 569 -5.94 -19.79 -24.27
CA ALA A 569 -5.83 -21.01 -23.43
C ALA A 569 -5.27 -20.75 -22.00
N SER A 570 -6.13 -20.40 -21.03
CA SER A 570 -6.06 -20.75 -19.59
C SER A 570 -6.65 -19.65 -18.68
N GLU A 571 -7.99 -19.63 -18.56
CA GLU A 571 -8.69 -18.86 -17.51
C GLU A 571 -8.58 -19.49 -16.10
N THR A 572 -7.55 -20.29 -15.85
CA THR A 572 -7.27 -20.93 -14.55
C THR A 572 -5.79 -20.79 -14.14
N ALA A 573 -5.12 -19.75 -14.64
CA ALA A 573 -3.71 -19.46 -14.38
C ALA A 573 -3.42 -19.22 -12.87
N ARG A 574 -3.11 -20.29 -12.14
CA ARG A 574 -2.50 -20.31 -10.80
C ARG A 574 -1.25 -19.41 -10.80
N ASP A 575 -1.06 -18.61 -9.75
CA ASP A 575 0.11 -17.71 -9.68
C ASP A 575 1.42 -18.51 -9.82
N ASN A 576 2.24 -18.13 -10.80
CA ASN A 576 3.54 -18.75 -11.02
C ASN A 576 4.47 -18.48 -9.83
N ALA A 577 5.28 -19.48 -9.45
CA ALA A 577 6.22 -19.37 -8.33
C ALA A 577 7.11 -18.12 -8.39
N LEU A 578 7.42 -17.61 -9.60
CA LEU A 578 8.29 -16.47 -9.84
C LEU A 578 7.62 -15.16 -9.45
N THR A 579 6.35 -15.00 -9.82
CA THR A 579 5.50 -13.85 -9.47
C THR A 579 5.36 -13.75 -7.96
N ILE A 580 5.15 -14.88 -7.29
CA ILE A 580 5.00 -14.94 -5.84
C ILE A 580 6.34 -14.71 -5.13
N ALA A 581 7.44 -15.32 -5.60
CA ALA A 581 8.78 -15.13 -5.04
C ALA A 581 9.30 -13.71 -5.24
N ALA A 582 9.05 -13.09 -6.39
CA ALA A 582 9.36 -11.69 -6.65
C ALA A 582 8.53 -10.77 -5.74
N GLY A 583 7.23 -11.04 -5.59
CA GLY A 583 6.39 -10.33 -4.61
C GLY A 583 6.94 -10.45 -3.19
N ALA A 584 7.21 -11.66 -2.72
CA ALA A 584 7.77 -11.92 -1.40
C ALA A 584 9.08 -11.14 -1.18
N THR A 585 10.01 -11.20 -2.14
CA THR A 585 11.31 -10.52 -2.08
C THR A 585 11.18 -9.00 -2.10
N ILE A 586 10.27 -8.46 -2.92
CA ILE A 586 10.01 -7.01 -2.99
C ILE A 586 9.35 -6.52 -1.70
N GLY A 587 8.47 -7.29 -1.05
CA GLY A 587 7.94 -6.91 0.26
C GLY A 587 8.97 -6.98 1.39
N ILE A 588 9.84 -8.01 1.39
CA ILE A 588 10.90 -8.20 2.40
C ILE A 588 11.98 -7.11 2.30
N ASN A 589 12.47 -6.82 1.10
CA ASN A 589 13.58 -5.87 0.92
C ASN A 589 13.13 -4.46 0.51
N GLY A 590 11.98 -4.30 -0.15
CA GLY A 590 11.46 -3.01 -0.61
C GLY A 590 10.47 -2.33 0.34
N ALA A 591 10.02 -3.04 1.38
CA ALA A 591 9.06 -2.57 2.38
C ALA A 591 7.82 -1.89 1.74
N ALA A 592 7.25 -0.88 2.41
CA ALA A 592 6.07 -0.15 1.94
C ALA A 592 6.22 0.37 0.50
N MET A 593 7.41 0.88 0.14
CA MET A 593 7.60 1.55 -1.14
C MET A 593 7.66 0.58 -2.33
N GLY A 594 8.08 -0.68 -2.10
CA GLY A 594 7.99 -1.74 -3.10
C GLY A 594 6.59 -2.33 -3.26
N VAL A 595 5.86 -2.43 -2.15
CA VAL A 595 4.46 -2.84 -2.15
C VAL A 595 3.59 -1.85 -2.94
N SER A 596 3.72 -0.55 -2.68
CA SER A 596 2.98 0.48 -3.41
C SER A 596 3.30 0.52 -4.91
N TYR A 597 4.57 0.34 -5.29
CA TYR A 597 4.97 0.26 -6.71
C TYR A 597 4.25 -0.90 -7.44
N LEU A 598 4.15 -2.07 -6.79
CA LEU A 598 3.45 -3.23 -7.35
C LEU A 598 1.92 -3.02 -7.43
N TYR A 599 1.33 -2.28 -6.49
CA TYR A 599 -0.09 -1.92 -6.52
C TYR A 599 -0.43 -0.94 -7.65
N ASP A 600 0.36 0.11 -7.85
CA ASP A 600 0.14 1.09 -8.93
C ASP A 600 0.28 0.43 -10.32
N ARG A 601 1.27 -0.46 -10.47
CA ARG A 601 1.43 -1.32 -11.67
C ARG A 601 0.33 -2.40 -11.82
N LYS A 602 -0.60 -2.53 -10.86
CA LYS A 602 -1.64 -3.58 -10.79
C LYS A 602 -1.09 -4.99 -10.96
N SER A 603 0.07 -5.25 -10.35
CA SER A 603 0.79 -6.53 -10.47
C SER A 603 0.16 -7.62 -9.61
N ARG A 604 0.08 -8.84 -10.15
CA ARG A 604 -0.32 -10.06 -9.40
C ARG A 604 0.59 -10.36 -8.21
N ALA A 605 1.80 -9.80 -8.18
CA ALA A 605 2.74 -9.93 -7.06
C ALA A 605 2.39 -9.04 -5.85
N ALA A 606 1.56 -8.00 -6.00
CA ALA A 606 1.31 -7.00 -4.96
C ALA A 606 0.75 -7.56 -3.64
N PRO A 607 -0.24 -8.49 -3.63
CA PRO A 607 -0.76 -9.06 -2.38
C PRO A 607 0.29 -9.87 -1.61
N TYR A 608 1.15 -10.58 -2.32
CA TYR A 608 2.24 -11.36 -1.72
C TYR A 608 3.36 -10.48 -1.16
N ALA A 609 3.62 -9.34 -1.82
CA ALA A 609 4.53 -8.33 -1.29
C ALA A 609 3.97 -7.63 -0.05
N ALA A 610 2.68 -7.27 -0.04
CA ALA A 610 2.02 -6.69 1.13
C ALA A 610 2.05 -7.67 2.33
N LEU A 611 1.79 -8.95 2.07
CA LEU A 611 1.87 -10.00 3.08
C LEU A 611 3.30 -10.19 3.61
N SER A 612 4.29 -10.31 2.72
CA SER A 612 5.68 -10.54 3.15
C SER A 612 6.27 -9.35 3.88
N MET A 613 6.05 -8.12 3.40
CA MET A 613 6.39 -6.87 4.10
C MET A 613 5.86 -6.88 5.52
N THR A 614 4.58 -7.22 5.69
CA THR A 614 3.92 -7.15 7.00
C THR A 614 4.45 -8.23 7.94
N VAL A 615 4.53 -9.48 7.48
CA VAL A 615 5.03 -10.60 8.31
C VAL A 615 6.50 -10.41 8.65
N PHE A 616 7.34 -10.02 7.69
CA PHE A 616 8.75 -9.74 7.91
C PHE A 616 8.95 -8.60 8.92
N GLY A 617 8.18 -7.52 8.78
CA GLY A 617 8.21 -6.37 9.70
C GLY A 617 7.84 -6.78 11.13
N VAL A 618 6.69 -7.41 11.32
CA VAL A 618 6.22 -7.88 12.63
C VAL A 618 7.19 -8.88 13.26
N MET A 619 7.67 -9.86 12.50
CA MET A 619 8.59 -10.88 13.01
C MET A 619 9.97 -10.30 13.34
N THR A 620 10.42 -9.29 12.60
CA THR A 620 11.63 -8.54 12.97
C THR A 620 11.45 -7.87 14.33
N VAL A 621 10.34 -7.15 14.57
CA VAL A 621 10.08 -6.54 15.89
C VAL A 621 10.05 -7.60 16.99
N VAL A 622 9.41 -8.75 16.76
CA VAL A 622 9.43 -9.88 17.70
C VAL A 622 10.86 -10.36 17.99
N PHE A 623 11.69 -10.61 16.97
CA PHE A 623 13.07 -11.07 17.16
C PHE A 623 14.00 -10.01 17.76
N THR A 624 13.70 -8.72 17.63
CA THR A 624 14.52 -7.66 18.23
C THR A 624 14.10 -7.31 19.65
N ALA A 625 12.80 -7.39 19.98
CA ALA A 625 12.26 -6.85 21.22
C ALA A 625 11.74 -7.89 22.22
N VAL A 626 11.60 -9.17 21.83
CA VAL A 626 11.21 -10.24 22.75
C VAL A 626 12.44 -10.99 23.28
N LYS A 627 12.59 -11.02 24.61
CA LYS A 627 13.56 -11.89 25.30
C LYS A 627 13.19 -13.36 25.04
N PRO A 628 14.11 -14.25 24.65
CA PRO A 628 15.57 -14.14 24.76
C PRO A 628 16.30 -13.58 23.52
N PHE A 629 15.62 -13.31 22.41
CA PHE A 629 16.27 -12.97 21.14
C PHE A 629 17.07 -11.65 21.20
N THR A 630 16.53 -10.64 21.89
CA THR A 630 17.24 -9.38 22.21
C THR A 630 18.62 -9.63 22.83
N ASN A 631 18.72 -10.55 23.80
CA ASN A 631 19.98 -10.86 24.49
C ASN A 631 21.00 -11.51 23.55
N ILE A 632 20.54 -12.36 22.62
CA ILE A 632 21.40 -12.99 21.61
C ILE A 632 21.96 -11.92 20.66
N LEU A 633 21.14 -10.97 20.23
CA LEU A 633 21.56 -9.89 19.33
C LEU A 633 22.53 -8.92 19.98
N VAL A 634 22.27 -8.52 21.24
CA VAL A 634 23.19 -7.70 22.03
C VAL A 634 24.52 -8.44 22.25
N ALA A 635 24.49 -9.73 22.57
CA ALA A 635 25.73 -10.53 22.69
C ALA A 635 26.50 -10.64 21.37
N LEU A 636 25.81 -10.79 20.22
CA LEU A 636 26.43 -10.76 18.90
C LEU A 636 27.00 -9.37 18.55
N ALA A 637 26.39 -8.29 19.03
CA ALA A 637 26.86 -6.91 18.84
C ALA A 637 27.98 -6.49 19.79
N HIS A 638 28.36 -7.32 20.76
CA HIS A 638 29.51 -7.11 21.64
C HIS A 638 30.69 -8.06 21.38
N ARG A 639 30.47 -9.18 20.67
CA ARG A 639 31.54 -9.95 20.02
C ARG A 639 32.17 -9.17 18.86
#